data_AF-X1NVX1-F1
#
_entry.id   AF-X1NVX1-F1
#
_cell.length_a   1.000
_cell.length_b   1.000
_cell.length_c   1.000
_cell.angle_alpha   90.00
_cell.angle_beta   90.00
_cell.angle_gamma   90.00
#
_symmetry.space_group_name_H-M   'P 1'
#
loop_
_entity.id
_entity.type
_entity.pdbx_description
1 polymer ?
#
loop_
_entity_poly.entity_id
_entity_poly.type
_entity_poly.pdbx_seq_one_letter_code
_entity_poly.pdbx_strand_id
1 'polypeptide(L)'
;HNKEVLIYNGKKHYTCPLKPRNLSGRTGRGDTCFSAYITERLNKGIEEALLFATALVSLKMESPGPFKGTRDEVENYIKKYY
;
A
#
# COMPACT_ATOMS: atom_id res chain seq x y z
N HIS A 1 -7.01 -14.12 -5.93
CA HIS A 1 -5.79 -13.40 -5.46
C HIS A 1 -6.05 -11.92 -5.66
N ASN A 2 -6.02 -11.10 -4.60
CA ASN A 2 -6.32 -9.66 -4.72
C ASN A 2 -5.19 -8.97 -5.47
N LYS A 3 -5.52 -8.26 -6.55
CA LYS A 3 -4.55 -7.61 -7.45
C LYS A 3 -4.45 -6.10 -7.25
N GLU A 4 -5.30 -5.52 -6.42
CA GLU A 4 -5.40 -4.08 -6.20
C GLU A 4 -5.95 -3.78 -4.80
N VAL A 5 -5.76 -2.53 -4.37
CA VAL A 5 -6.45 -1.92 -3.22
C VAL A 5 -7.60 -1.08 -3.76
N LEU A 6 -8.78 -1.22 -3.17
CA LEU A 6 -9.99 -0.52 -3.57
C LEU A 6 -10.55 0.27 -2.38
N ILE A 7 -10.92 1.53 -2.64
CA ILE A 7 -11.60 2.41 -1.70
C ILE A 7 -12.91 2.88 -2.32
N TYR A 8 -13.97 2.88 -1.52
CA TYR A 8 -15.24 3.51 -1.88
C TYR A 8 -15.56 4.60 -0.86
N ASN A 9 -15.80 5.83 -1.33
CA ASN A 9 -16.07 6.98 -0.46
C ASN A 9 -17.56 7.31 -0.30
N GLY A 10 -18.47 6.41 -0.70
CA GLY A 10 -19.91 6.67 -0.77
C GLY A 10 -20.40 7.33 -2.07
N LYS A 11 -19.48 7.71 -2.98
CA LYS A 11 -19.82 8.31 -4.29
C LYS A 11 -19.11 7.62 -5.45
N LYS A 12 -17.80 7.39 -5.33
CA LYS A 12 -16.99 6.76 -6.38
C LYS A 12 -15.98 5.77 -5.81
N HIS A 13 -15.59 4.83 -6.67
CA HIS A 13 -14.52 3.88 -6.41
C HIS A 13 -13.17 4.48 -6.80
N TYR A 14 -12.14 4.16 -6.03
CA TYR A 14 -10.74 4.42 -6.31
C TYR A 14 -10.01 3.10 -6.24
N THR A 15 -9.14 2.82 -7.20
CA THR A 15 -8.34 1.61 -7.20
C THR A 15 -6.88 1.92 -7.47
N CYS A 16 -5.99 1.10 -6.93
CA CYS A 16 -4.57 1.15 -7.22
C CYS A 16 -4.01 -0.28 -7.28
N PRO A 17 -3.36 -0.68 -8.38
CA PRO A 17 -2.89 -2.05 -8.53
C PRO A 17 -1.72 -2.34 -7.58
N LEU A 18 -1.71 -3.53 -7.00
CA LEU A 18 -0.59 -4.05 -6.23
C LEU A 18 0.53 -4.45 -7.18
N LYS A 19 1.76 -3.99 -6.92
CA LYS A 19 2.93 -4.29 -7.74
C LYS A 19 4.06 -4.97 -6.94
N PRO A 20 3.82 -6.03 -6.15
CA PRO A 20 4.89 -6.73 -5.45
C PRO A 20 5.74 -7.55 -6.44
N ARG A 21 7.06 -7.56 -6.26
CA ARG A 21 7.99 -8.35 -7.08
C ARG A 21 7.94 -9.84 -6.75
N ASN A 22 7.53 -10.19 -5.53
CA ASN A 22 7.29 -11.56 -5.08
C ASN A 22 6.24 -11.58 -3.94
N LEU A 23 5.81 -12.78 -3.52
CA LEU A 23 4.77 -12.97 -2.51
C LEU A 23 5.24 -13.72 -1.26
N SER A 24 6.54 -13.67 -0.96
CA SER A 24 7.14 -14.38 0.18
C SER A 24 6.66 -13.87 1.54
N GLY A 25 6.19 -12.62 1.62
CA GLY A 25 5.83 -11.89 2.84
C GLY A 25 4.34 -11.53 2.99
N ARG A 26 3.42 -12.39 2.53
CA ARG A 26 1.98 -12.07 2.47
C ARG A 26 1.25 -11.90 3.81
N THR A 27 1.80 -12.41 4.90
CA THR A 27 1.18 -12.35 6.23
C THR A 27 1.24 -10.93 6.79
N GLY A 28 0.15 -10.46 7.42
CA GLY A 28 0.04 -9.10 7.96
C GLY A 28 -0.13 -7.98 6.91
N ARG A 29 -0.33 -8.33 5.63
CA ARG A 29 -0.51 -7.35 4.55
C ARG A 29 -1.76 -6.48 4.73
N GLY A 30 -2.82 -7.04 5.32
CA GLY A 30 -4.06 -6.31 5.60
C GLY A 30 -3.83 -5.21 6.62
N ASP A 31 -3.28 -5.56 7.80
CA ASP A 31 -2.96 -4.61 8.87
C ASP A 31 -2.02 -3.51 8.38
N THR A 32 -1.02 -3.90 7.60
CA THR A 32 -0.07 -2.98 6.98
C THR A 32 -0.77 -1.99 6.03
N CYS A 33 -1.64 -2.48 5.14
CA CYS A 33 -2.37 -1.65 4.18
C CYS A 33 -3.34 -0.69 4.89
N PHE A 34 -4.13 -1.18 5.85
CA PHE A 34 -5.08 -0.34 6.57
C PHE A 34 -4.38 0.71 7.43
N SER A 35 -3.35 0.31 8.18
CA SER A 35 -2.58 1.23 9.03
C SER A 35 -1.92 2.34 8.20
N ALA A 36 -1.34 1.98 7.04
CA ALA A 36 -0.78 2.96 6.13
C ALA A 36 -1.84 3.92 5.59
N TYR A 37 -2.97 3.40 5.10
CA TYR A 37 -4.04 4.22 4.53
C TYR A 37 -4.62 5.21 5.55
N ILE A 38 -5.00 4.75 6.75
CA ILE A 38 -5.58 5.63 7.77
C ILE A 38 -4.58 6.69 8.25
N THR A 39 -3.29 6.33 8.34
CA THR A 39 -2.23 7.27 8.76
C THR A 39 -2.02 8.34 7.70
N GLU A 40 -1.92 7.97 6.41
CA GLU A 40 -1.79 8.95 5.34
C GLU A 40 -3.04 9.84 5.24
N ARG A 41 -4.23 9.29 5.46
CA ARG A 41 -5.49 10.05 5.42
C ARG A 41 -5.63 11.12 6.50
N LEU A 42 -4.77 11.13 7.53
CA LEU A 42 -4.73 12.25 8.48
C LEU A 42 -4.37 13.57 7.80
N ASN A 43 -3.51 13.53 6.77
CA ASN A 43 -2.97 14.74 6.13
C ASN A 43 -3.11 14.77 4.60
N LYS A 44 -3.44 13.64 3.96
CA LYS A 44 -3.44 13.50 2.48
C LYS A 44 -4.80 13.13 1.92
N GLY A 45 -5.05 13.44 0.66
CA GLY A 45 -6.27 13.05 -0.06
C GLY A 45 -6.40 11.53 -0.27
N ILE A 46 -7.56 11.08 -0.78
CA ILE A 46 -7.81 9.63 -1.02
C ILE A 46 -6.78 9.03 -1.98
N GLU A 47 -6.48 9.70 -3.09
CA GLU A 47 -5.60 9.17 -4.15
C GLU A 47 -4.16 9.03 -3.66
N GLU A 48 -3.63 10.05 -2.99
CA GLU A 48 -2.28 10.04 -2.42
C GLU A 48 -2.14 8.98 -1.30
N ALA A 49 -3.12 8.92 -0.41
CA ALA A 49 -3.13 7.93 0.67
C ALA A 49 -3.27 6.50 0.13
N LEU A 50 -4.11 6.30 -0.89
CA LEU A 50 -4.30 5.02 -1.55
C LEU A 50 -3.01 4.58 -2.24
N LEU A 51 -2.35 5.47 -2.99
CA LEU A 51 -1.08 5.19 -3.67
C LEU A 51 -0.02 4.74 -2.67
N PHE A 52 0.17 5.51 -1.58
CA PHE A 52 1.17 5.19 -0.57
C PHE A 52 0.88 3.87 0.14
N ALA A 53 -0.37 3.63 0.57
CA ALA A 53 -0.75 2.37 1.20
C ALA A 53 -0.53 1.17 0.26
N THR A 54 -0.86 1.33 -1.02
CA THR A 54 -0.71 0.28 -2.05
C THR A 54 0.77 -0.03 -2.33
N ALA A 55 1.61 1.00 -2.42
CA ALA A 55 3.05 0.82 -2.59
C ALA A 55 3.68 0.17 -1.34
N LEU A 56 3.33 0.63 -0.15
CA LEU A 56 3.85 0.10 1.11
C LEU A 56 3.49 -1.38 1.28
N VAL A 57 2.22 -1.76 1.06
CA VAL A 57 1.81 -3.16 1.16
C VAL A 57 2.43 -4.02 0.04
N SER A 58 2.65 -3.45 -1.15
CA SER A 58 3.39 -4.14 -2.23
C SER A 58 4.81 -4.48 -1.80
N LEU A 59 5.54 -3.51 -1.25
CA LEU A 59 6.89 -3.72 -0.72
C LEU A 59 6.90 -4.68 0.48
N LYS A 60 5.94 -4.56 1.41
CA LYS A 60 5.76 -5.46 2.56
C LYS A 60 5.66 -6.92 2.14
N MET A 61 4.92 -7.20 1.06
CA MET A 61 4.64 -8.56 0.61
C MET A 61 5.88 -9.29 0.07
N GLU A 62 6.99 -8.58 -0.13
CA GLU A 62 8.21 -9.15 -0.68
C GLU A 62 9.15 -9.76 0.37
N SER A 63 8.87 -9.54 1.66
CA SER A 63 9.71 -9.99 2.78
C SER A 63 8.88 -10.52 3.95
N PRO A 64 9.19 -11.72 4.49
CA PRO A 64 8.51 -12.29 5.66
C PRO A 64 8.56 -11.41 6.91
N GLY A 65 7.63 -11.64 7.84
CA GLY A 65 7.55 -10.89 9.11
C GLY A 65 6.81 -9.55 8.99
N PRO A 66 6.90 -8.64 9.96
CA PRO A 66 6.31 -7.30 9.89
C PRO A 66 7.03 -6.41 8.86
N PHE A 67 6.42 -5.28 8.47
CA PHE A 67 7.14 -4.26 7.70
C PHE A 67 8.17 -3.59 8.60
N LYS A 68 9.42 -3.46 8.12
CA LYS A 68 10.53 -2.81 8.85
C LYS A 68 11.19 -1.69 8.04
N GLY A 69 10.61 -1.35 6.88
CA GLY A 69 11.16 -0.34 6.00
C GLY A 69 10.81 1.08 6.42
N THR A 70 11.36 2.06 5.70
CA THR A 70 11.18 3.50 5.96
C THR A 70 10.17 4.13 4.99
N ARG A 71 9.74 5.36 5.28
CA ARG A 71 8.93 6.15 4.35
C ARG A 71 9.67 6.37 3.02
N ASP A 72 10.95 6.72 3.07
CA ASP A 72 11.75 6.97 1.86
C ASP A 72 11.84 5.73 0.97
N GLU A 73 11.91 4.53 1.54
CA GLU A 73 11.88 3.29 0.78
C GLU A 73 10.55 3.10 0.05
N VAL A 74 9.42 3.43 0.71
CA VAL A 74 8.10 3.39 0.09
C VAL A 74 7.97 4.45 -1.02
N GLU A 75 8.48 5.66 -0.80
CA GLU A 75 8.45 6.73 -1.81
C GLU A 75 9.35 6.42 -3.01
N ASN A 76 10.51 5.81 -2.78
CA ASN A 76 11.36 5.29 -3.84
C ASN A 76 10.69 4.14 -4.59
N TYR A 77 9.92 3.29 -3.89
CA TYR A 77 9.11 2.26 -4.51
C TYR A 77 8.01 2.84 -5.40
N ILE A 78 7.33 3.90 -4.94
CA ILE A 78 6.36 4.65 -5.74
C ILE A 78 7.04 5.16 -7.01
N LYS A 79 8.10 5.98 -6.90
CA LYS A 79 8.80 6.56 -8.06
C LYS A 79 9.25 5.52 -9.09
N LYS A 80 9.59 4.30 -8.66
CA LYS A 80 10.09 3.25 -9.52
C LYS A 80 9.00 2.43 -10.19
N TYR A 81 7.85 2.25 -9.53
CA TYR A 81 6.85 1.28 -9.96
C TYR A 81 5.46 1.85 -10.19
N TYR A 82 5.15 3.06 -9.74
CA TYR A 82 3.84 3.70 -9.82
C TYR A 82 3.91 5.02 -10.55
#